data_AF-A0A354X489-F1
#
_entry.id   AF-A0A354X489-F1
#
_cell.length_a   1.000
_cell.length_b   1.000
_cell.length_c   1.000
_cell.angle_alpha   90.00
_cell.angle_beta   90.00
_cell.angle_gamma   90.00
#
_symmetry.space_group_name_H-M   'P 1'
#
loop_
_entity.id
_entity.type
_entity.pdbx_description
1 polymer ?
#
loop_
_entity_poly.entity_id
_entity_poly.type
_entity_poly.pdbx_seq_one_letter_code
_entity_poly.pdbx_strand_id
1 'polypeptide(L)'
;MKKVLFIDRDGTLVTEPPEDYQVDSLEKLEFVPGVFQNLARIAAELEYELVMVSNQDGLGTASFPEETFWPVQNKIIRALKNEGIVFSEILIDR
;
A
#
# COMPACT_ATOMS: atom_id res chain seq x y z
N MET A 1 -19.29 -16.25 7.66
CA MET A 1 -17.96 -16.27 7.00
C MET A 1 -17.54 -14.83 6.82
N LYS A 2 -16.35 -14.41 7.28
CA LYS A 2 -15.89 -13.02 7.14
C LYS A 2 -15.36 -12.83 5.72
N LYS A 3 -15.83 -11.80 5.00
CA LYS A 3 -15.37 -11.50 3.64
C LYS A 3 -14.09 -10.67 3.75
N VAL A 4 -13.03 -11.08 3.06
CA VAL A 4 -11.74 -10.40 3.07
C VAL A 4 -11.43 -9.91 1.67
N LEU A 5 -10.95 -8.68 1.54
CA LEU A 5 -10.43 -8.10 0.32
C LEU A 5 -8.91 -7.95 0.47
N PHE A 6 -8.18 -8.79 -0.24
CA PHE A 6 -6.72 -8.70 -0.36
C PHE A 6 -6.39 -7.67 -1.44
N ILE A 7 -5.57 -6.68 -1.08
CA ILE A 7 -5.25 -5.54 -1.93
C ILE A 7 -3.73 -5.45 -2.05
N ASP A 8 -3.26 -5.44 -3.29
CA ASP A 8 -1.87 -5.20 -3.61
C ASP A 8 -1.46 -3.74 -3.36
N ARG A 9 -0.16 -3.46 -3.16
CA ARG A 9 0.33 -2.10 -2.91
C ARG A 9 0.75 -1.39 -4.20
N ASP A 10 1.79 -1.88 -4.86
CA ASP A 10 2.42 -1.23 -6.01
C ASP A 10 1.61 -1.54 -7.27
N GLY A 11 1.36 -0.53 -8.11
CA GLY A 11 0.48 -0.66 -9.27
C GLY A 11 -1.03 -0.70 -8.95
N THR A 12 -1.40 -0.83 -7.67
CA THR A 12 -2.81 -0.90 -7.22
C THR A 12 -3.21 0.27 -6.33
N LEU A 13 -2.52 0.50 -5.22
CA LEU A 13 -2.76 1.64 -4.32
C LEU A 13 -1.94 2.86 -4.71
N VAL A 14 -0.68 2.61 -5.06
CA VAL A 14 0.29 3.59 -5.53
C VAL A 14 0.81 3.17 -6.90
N THR A 15 1.33 4.10 -7.68
CA THR A 15 1.92 3.76 -8.97
C THR A 15 3.22 2.99 -8.79
N GLU A 16 3.44 1.97 -9.60
CA GLU A 16 4.70 1.24 -9.64
C GLU A 16 5.72 2.00 -10.51
N PRO A 17 6.88 2.42 -9.97
CA PRO A 17 7.88 3.15 -10.75
C PRO A 17 8.50 2.27 -11.85
N PRO A 18 8.60 2.74 -13.10
CA PRO A 18 9.09 1.90 -14.20
C PRO A 18 10.60 1.67 -14.20
N GLU A 19 11.35 2.38 -13.35
CA GLU A 19 12.82 2.37 -13.33
C GLU A 19 13.38 1.16 -12.58
N ASP A 20 12.86 0.92 -11.38
CA ASP A 20 13.31 -0.11 -10.45
C ASP A 20 12.17 -0.87 -9.76
N TYR A 21 10.91 -0.51 -10.04
CA TYR A 21 9.72 -1.08 -9.43
C TYR A 21 9.66 -0.90 -7.90
N GLN A 22 10.42 0.07 -7.35
CA GLN A 22 10.53 0.31 -5.92
C GLN A 22 10.07 1.72 -5.54
N VAL A 23 9.05 1.81 -4.69
CA VAL A 23 8.62 3.08 -4.07
C VAL A 23 9.42 3.29 -2.79
N ASP A 24 10.69 3.67 -2.95
CA ASP A 24 11.68 3.81 -1.87
C ASP A 24 11.94 5.28 -1.44
N SER A 25 11.21 6.23 -2.02
CA SER A 25 11.25 7.63 -1.63
C SER A 25 9.88 8.30 -1.70
N LEU A 26 9.73 9.44 -1.02
CA LEU A 26 8.48 10.21 -1.06
C LEU A 26 8.29 10.93 -2.40
N GLU A 27 9.37 11.17 -3.14
CA GLU A 27 9.36 11.75 -4.48
C GLU A 27 8.79 10.78 -5.52
N LYS A 28 8.98 9.46 -5.32
CA LYS A 28 8.38 8.41 -6.16
C LYS A 28 6.94 8.07 -5.77
N LEU A 29 6.48 8.51 -4.59
CA LEU A 29 5.16 8.18 -4.08
C LEU A 29 4.06 8.95 -4.82
N GLU A 30 3.32 8.24 -5.67
CA GLU A 30 2.12 8.76 -6.34
C GLU A 30 0.97 7.77 -6.14
N PHE A 31 -0.22 8.29 -5.81
CA PHE A 31 -1.41 7.46 -5.57
C PHE A 31 -2.16 7.20 -6.88
N VAL A 32 -2.69 5.99 -7.05
CA VAL A 32 -3.51 5.67 -8.24
C VAL A 32 -4.75 6.57 -8.28
N PRO A 33 -5.14 7.14 -9.46
CA PRO A 33 -6.30 8.00 -9.56
C PRO A 33 -7.58 7.38 -8.99
N GLY A 34 -8.23 8.11 -8.09
CA GLY A 34 -9.48 7.66 -7.46
C GLY A 34 -9.32 6.61 -6.37
N VAL A 35 -8.09 6.20 -6.00
CA VAL A 35 -7.86 5.19 -4.96
C VAL A 35 -8.55 5.56 -3.64
N PHE A 36 -8.39 6.80 -3.18
CA PHE A 36 -9.01 7.27 -1.94
C PHE A 36 -10.53 7.22 -2.02
N GLN A 37 -11.12 7.79 -3.06
CA GLN A 37 -12.57 7.87 -3.21
C GLN A 37 -13.21 6.47 -3.29
N ASN A 38 -12.69 5.60 -4.14
CA ASN A 38 -13.28 4.29 -4.39
C ASN A 38 -13.05 3.35 -3.21
N LEU A 39 -11.85 3.35 -2.62
CA LEU A 39 -11.53 2.48 -1.51
C LEU A 39 -12.20 2.93 -0.21
N ALA A 40 -12.36 4.24 0.02
CA ALA A 40 -13.16 4.73 1.15
C ALA A 40 -14.64 4.31 1.03
N ARG A 41 -15.21 4.34 -0.18
CA ARG A 41 -16.56 3.81 -0.42
C ARG A 41 -16.66 2.31 -0.16
N ILE A 42 -15.68 1.53 -0.60
CA ILE A 42 -15.61 0.08 -0.28
C ILE A 42 -15.56 -0.12 1.23
N ALA A 43 -14.69 0.61 1.93
CA ALA A 43 -14.53 0.49 3.38
C ALA A 43 -15.79 0.92 4.18
N ALA A 44 -16.53 1.91 3.68
CA ALA A 44 -17.70 2.45 4.37
C ALA A 44 -19.01 1.72 4.01
N GLU A 45 -19.15 1.28 2.76
CA GLU A 45 -20.41 0.75 2.22
C GLU A 45 -20.45 -0.79 2.18
N LEU A 46 -19.29 -1.46 2.17
CA LEU A 46 -19.20 -2.91 2.01
C LEU A 46 -18.59 -3.59 3.26
N GLU A 47 -19.10 -4.78 3.58
CA GLU A 47 -18.62 -5.57 4.73
C GLU A 47 -17.38 -6.40 4.37
N TYR A 48 -16.28 -5.75 4.02
CA TYR A 48 -14.97 -6.40 3.81
C TYR A 48 -13.99 -6.04 4.92
N GLU A 49 -13.21 -7.03 5.33
CA GLU A 49 -11.93 -6.81 6.00
C GLU A 49 -10.86 -6.53 4.95
N LEU A 50 -10.13 -5.42 5.09
CA LEU A 50 -9.08 -5.06 4.16
C LEU A 50 -7.75 -5.61 4.65
N VAL A 51 -7.06 -6.35 3.79
CA VAL A 51 -5.70 -6.85 4.05
C VAL A 51 -4.80 -6.39 2.91
N MET A 52 -3.70 -5.74 3.25
CA MET A 52 -2.68 -5.37 2.27
C MET A 52 -1.72 -6.54 2.10
N VAL A 53 -1.42 -6.91 0.87
CA VAL A 53 -0.39 -7.89 0.51
C VAL A 53 0.58 -7.23 -0.45
N SER A 54 1.87 -7.45 -0.31
CA SER A 54 2.84 -6.89 -1.25
C SER A 54 4.16 -7.66 -1.20
N ASN A 55 4.72 -7.94 -2.37
CA ASN A 55 6.08 -8.46 -2.51
C ASN A 55 7.03 -7.28 -2.67
N GLN A 56 8.04 -7.19 -1.81
CA GLN A 56 9.05 -6.12 -1.83
C GLN A 56 10.41 -6.76 -2.03
N ASP A 57 10.66 -7.17 -3.27
CA ASP A 57 11.86 -7.93 -3.62
C ASP A 57 13.14 -7.17 -3.24
N GLY A 58 13.96 -7.82 -2.40
CA GLY A 58 15.22 -7.26 -1.92
C GLY A 58 15.09 -6.31 -0.74
N LEU A 59 13.90 -6.17 -0.14
CA LEU A 59 13.70 -5.37 1.07
C LEU A 59 14.61 -5.85 2.21
N GLY A 60 15.39 -4.92 2.77
CA GLY A 60 16.38 -5.19 3.81
C GLY A 60 17.78 -5.52 3.27
N THR A 61 17.98 -5.53 1.96
CA THR A 61 19.30 -5.63 1.33
C THR A 61 19.88 -4.26 1.00
N ALA A 62 21.11 -4.23 0.49
CA ALA A 62 21.76 -2.99 0.06
C ALA A 62 21.07 -2.34 -1.16
N SER A 63 20.34 -3.11 -1.98
CA SER A 63 19.60 -2.57 -3.13
C SER A 63 18.24 -2.01 -2.74
N PHE A 64 17.65 -2.44 -1.62
CA PHE A 64 16.40 -1.87 -1.11
C PHE A 64 16.38 -1.83 0.43
N PRO A 65 17.06 -0.85 1.05
CA PRO A 65 17.16 -0.76 2.50
C PRO A 65 15.82 -0.52 3.19
N GLU A 66 15.61 -1.08 4.38
CA GLU A 66 14.39 -0.85 5.16
C GLU A 66 14.16 0.65 5.49
N GLU A 67 15.24 1.41 5.64
CA GLU A 67 15.19 2.85 5.95
C GLU A 67 14.61 3.71 4.83
N THR A 68 14.65 3.23 3.58
CA THR A 68 14.03 3.92 2.43
C THR A 68 12.58 3.47 2.24
N PHE A 69 12.29 2.19 2.49
CA PHE A 69 10.94 1.62 2.42
C PHE A 69 9.97 2.13 3.50
N TRP A 70 10.34 2.04 4.78
CA TRP A 70 9.40 2.26 5.89
C TRP A 70 8.79 3.67 5.92
N PRO A 71 9.54 4.77 5.64
CA PRO A 71 8.94 6.10 5.57
C PRO A 71 7.82 6.20 4.55
N VAL A 72 7.99 5.59 3.37
CA VAL A 72 6.99 5.58 2.29
C VAL A 72 5.79 4.72 2.68
N GLN A 73 6.03 3.48 3.12
CA GLN A 73 4.97 2.57 3.57
C GLN A 73 4.11 3.23 4.65
N ASN A 74 4.72 3.84 5.67
CA ASN A 74 4.01 4.51 6.74
C ASN A 74 3.21 5.72 6.24
N LYS A 75 3.71 6.44 5.24
CA LYS A 75 3.00 7.57 4.62
C LYS A 75 1.76 7.09 3.87
N ILE A 76 1.86 6.00 3.11
CA ILE A 76 0.73 5.35 2.41
C ILE A 76 -0.36 4.97 3.41
N ILE A 77 -0.01 4.21 4.44
CA ILE A 77 -0.97 3.75 5.46
C ILE A 77 -1.62 4.92 6.17
N ARG A 78 -0.84 5.96 6.53
CA ARG A 78 -1.39 7.15 7.19
C ARG A 78 -2.35 7.92 6.28
N ALA A 79 -2.02 8.09 5.00
CA ALA A 79 -2.88 8.78 4.04
C ALA A 79 -4.21 8.04 3.87
N LEU A 80 -4.17 6.72 3.67
CA LEU A 80 -5.38 5.90 3.52
C LEU A 80 -6.22 5.91 4.81
N LYS A 81 -5.58 5.80 5.97
CA LYS A 81 -6.26 5.86 7.28
C LYS A 81 -6.98 7.19 7.51
N ASN A 82 -6.43 8.31 7.04
CA ASN A 82 -7.07 9.62 7.17
C ASN A 82 -8.40 9.69 6.39
N GLU A 83 -8.57 8.87 5.35
CA GLU A 83 -9.80 8.73 4.56
C GLU A 83 -10.70 7.58 5.06
N GLY A 84 -10.43 7.05 6.25
CA GLY A 84 -11.23 5.96 6.85
C GLY A 84 -10.90 4.56 6.30
N ILE A 85 -9.87 4.43 5.46
CA ILE A 85 -9.42 3.15 4.91
C ILE A 85 -8.42 2.51 5.88
N VAL A 86 -8.84 1.48 6.60
CA VAL A 86 -8.01 0.80 7.60
C VAL A 86 -7.77 -0.64 7.19
N PHE A 87 -6.50 -1.00 7.06
CA PHE A 87 -6.07 -2.38 6.87
C PHE A 87 -6.01 -3.08 8.22
N SER A 88 -6.65 -4.25 8.31
CA SER A 88 -6.59 -5.11 9.50
C SER A 88 -5.25 -5.82 9.60
N GLU A 89 -4.62 -6.10 8.46
CA GLU A 89 -3.29 -6.69 8.39
C GLU A 89 -2.54 -6.16 7.15
N ILE A 90 -1.21 -6.10 7.27
CA ILE A 90 -0.30 -5.70 6.20
C ILE A 90 0.77 -6.78 6.13
N LEU A 91 0.74 -7.55 5.05
CA LEU A 91 1.63 -8.68 4.79
C LEU A 91 2.64 -8.26 3.73
N ILE A 92 3.89 -8.10 4.15
CA ILE A 92 5.01 -7.73 3.27
C ILE A 92 5.92 -8.96 3.14
N ASP A 93 6.04 -9.48 1.92
CA ASP A 93 7.04 -10.48 1.58
C ASP A 93 8.36 -9.79 1.21
N ARG A 94 9.48 -10.34 1.68
CA ARG A 94 10.82 -9.73 1.62
C ARG A 94 11.91 -10.74 1.31
#